data_AF-A0A173GY04-F1
#
_entry.id   AF-A0A173GY04-F1
#
_cell.length_a   1.000
_cell.length_b   1.000
_cell.length_c   1.000
_cell.angle_alpha   90.00
_cell.angle_beta   90.00
_cell.angle_gamma   90.00
#
_symmetry.space_group_name_H-M   'P 1'
#
loop_
_entity.id
_entity.type
_entity.pdbx_description
1 polymer ?
#
loop_
_entity_poly.entity_id
_entity_poly.type
_entity_poly.pdbx_seq_one_letter_code
_entity_poly.pdbx_strand_id
1 'polypeptide(L)'
;MQTWLNFYIQDSNTPNMNQLIFFHDFSMLMWVLITTLILYMFIFLINNKITNGFLLNEHMIETIWTITPMMILFLIAIPSLKILYMTEEFFSPILTIKSVGHQWY
;
A
#
# COMPACT_ATOMS: atom_id res chain seq x y z
N MET A 1 12.82 9.03 17.17
CA MET A 1 14.25 8.84 16.81
C MET A 1 14.43 7.39 16.42
N GLN A 2 15.16 7.12 15.35
CA GLN A 2 15.39 5.74 14.93
C GLN A 2 16.34 5.08 15.93
N THR A 3 15.87 4.01 16.57
CA THR A 3 16.74 3.12 17.33
C THR A 3 17.49 2.19 16.38
N TRP A 4 18.65 1.70 16.81
CA TRP A 4 19.42 0.74 16.04
C TRP A 4 18.57 -0.48 15.69
N LEU A 5 18.71 -0.99 14.46
CA LEU A 5 18.01 -2.17 13.94
C LEU A 5 16.48 -2.03 13.86
N ASN A 6 15.91 -0.83 13.93
CA ASN A 6 14.48 -0.66 13.74
C ASN A 6 14.11 -0.74 12.25
N PHE A 7 13.31 -1.73 11.88
CA PHE A 7 12.76 -1.93 10.53
C PHE A 7 11.41 -1.23 10.32
N TYR A 8 10.73 -0.85 11.40
CA TYR A 8 9.41 -0.22 11.35
C TYR A 8 9.50 1.31 11.30
N ILE A 9 8.36 1.91 10.99
CA ILE A 9 8.15 3.36 11.09
C ILE A 9 8.35 3.80 12.55
N GLN A 10 8.85 5.01 12.77
CA GLN A 10 8.96 5.57 14.13
C GLN A 10 7.58 5.73 14.78
N ASP A 11 7.54 5.57 16.10
CA ASP A 11 6.32 5.80 16.87
C ASP A 11 5.73 7.19 16.59
N SER A 12 4.40 7.23 16.48
CA SER A 12 3.70 8.46 16.15
C SER A 12 3.80 9.47 17.31
N ASN A 13 3.98 10.74 16.97
CA ASN A 13 3.80 11.85 17.92
C ASN A 13 2.56 12.71 17.60
N THR A 14 1.84 12.42 16.51
CA THR A 14 0.66 13.18 16.06
C THR A 14 -0.45 12.23 15.60
N PRO A 15 -1.72 12.64 15.71
CA PRO A 15 -2.85 11.81 15.26
C PRO A 15 -2.79 11.49 13.76
N ASN A 16 -2.33 12.41 12.92
CA ASN A 16 -2.17 12.19 11.48
C ASN A 16 -1.10 11.11 11.21
N MET A 17 0.01 11.11 11.96
CA MET A 17 1.04 10.07 11.84
C MET A 17 0.50 8.70 12.25
N ASN A 18 -0.35 8.62 13.28
CA ASN A 18 -1.03 7.38 13.65
C ASN A 18 -1.89 6.82 12.50
N GLN A 19 -2.68 7.68 11.85
CA GLN A 19 -3.50 7.27 10.69
C GLN A 19 -2.64 6.78 9.53
N LEU A 20 -1.49 7.41 9.29
CA LEU A 20 -0.54 6.98 8.26
C LEU A 20 0.06 5.59 8.58
N ILE A 21 0.37 5.30 9.85
CA ILE A 21 0.86 3.97 10.26
C ILE A 21 -0.22 2.91 10.02
N PHE A 22 -1.48 3.16 10.40
CA PHE A 22 -2.58 2.24 10.12
C PHE A 22 -2.80 2.01 8.61
N PHE A 23 -2.69 3.07 7.81
CA PHE A 23 -2.79 2.95 6.36
C PHE A 23 -1.62 2.16 5.76
N HIS A 24 -0.41 2.40 6.24
CA HIS A 24 0.76 1.63 5.85
C HIS A 24 0.54 0.15 6.13
N ASP A 25 0.12 -0.23 7.33
CA ASP A 25 -0.08 -1.64 7.68
C ASP A 25 -1.17 -2.30 6.84
N PHE A 26 -2.26 -1.57 6.54
CA PHE A 26 -3.29 -2.03 5.61
C PHE A 26 -2.75 -2.25 4.19
N SER A 27 -1.96 -1.31 3.68
CA SER A 27 -1.36 -1.42 2.34
C SER A 27 -0.34 -2.55 2.25
N MET A 28 0.44 -2.76 3.31
CA MET A 28 1.41 -3.86 3.41
C MET A 28 0.71 -5.22 3.47
N LEU A 29 -0.41 -5.32 4.19
CA LEU A 29 -1.23 -6.53 4.19
C LEU A 29 -1.72 -6.87 2.78
N MET A 30 -2.23 -5.89 2.04
CA MET A 30 -2.65 -6.09 0.64
C MET A 30 -1.47 -6.55 -0.25
N TRP A 31 -0.29 -5.95 -0.08
CA TRP A 31 0.90 -6.33 -0.83
C TRP A 31 1.36 -7.77 -0.54
N VAL A 32 1.38 -8.18 0.73
CA VAL A 32 1.68 -9.56 1.12
C VAL A 32 0.65 -10.54 0.55
N LEU A 33 -0.64 -10.21 0.57
CA LEU A 33 -1.69 -11.06 -0.02
C LEU A 33 -1.49 -11.29 -1.53
N ILE A 34 -1.18 -10.22 -2.28
CA ILE A 34 -0.96 -10.34 -3.73
C ILE A 34 0.29 -11.18 -4.02
N THR A 35 1.40 -10.90 -3.33
CA THR A 35 2.67 -11.60 -3.58
C THR A 35 2.60 -13.08 -3.19
N THR A 36 1.95 -13.42 -2.08
CA THR A 36 1.74 -14.81 -1.67
C THR A 36 0.83 -15.57 -2.65
N LEU A 37 -0.24 -14.94 -3.15
CA LEU A 37 -1.11 -15.54 -4.19
C LEU A 37 -0.34 -15.83 -5.47
N ILE A 38 0.44 -14.87 -5.96
CA ILE A 38 1.25 -15.03 -7.17
C ILE A 38 2.29 -16.15 -6.97
N LEU A 39 2.96 -16.16 -5.82
CA LEU A 39 3.96 -17.19 -5.49
C LEU A 39 3.32 -18.59 -5.44
N TYR A 40 2.13 -18.71 -4.86
CA TYR A 40 1.38 -19.97 -4.87
C TYR A 40 1.03 -20.43 -6.29
N MET A 41 0.57 -19.51 -7.16
CA MET A 41 0.26 -19.83 -8.56
C MET A 41 1.49 -20.30 -9.33
N PHE A 42 2.66 -19.67 -9.11
CA PHE A 42 3.91 -20.12 -9.73
C PHE A 42 4.32 -21.52 -9.28
N ILE A 43 4.24 -21.82 -7.97
CA ILE A 43 4.57 -23.16 -7.45
C ILE A 43 3.61 -24.21 -8.05
N PHE A 44 2.32 -23.88 -8.14
CA PHE A 44 1.33 -24.77 -8.75
C PHE A 44 1.64 -25.07 -10.22
N LEU A 45 2.01 -24.05 -11.00
CA LEU A 45 2.38 -24.22 -12.41
C LEU A 45 3.64 -25.08 -12.59
N ILE A 46 4.65 -24.90 -11.74
CA ILE A 46 5.89 -25.71 -11.78
C ILE A 46 5.60 -27.18 -11.42
N ASN A 47 4.72 -27.42 -10.45
CA ASN A 47 4.38 -28.77 -10.00
C ASN A 47 3.41 -29.51 -10.93
N ASN A 48 2.75 -28.80 -11.86
CA ASN A 48 1.79 -29.41 -12.77
C ASN A 48 2.51 -30.14 -13.92
N LYS A 49 2.26 -31.44 -14.05
CA LYS A 49 2.86 -32.29 -15.10
C LYS A 49 2.04 -32.30 -16.41
N ILE A 50 0.83 -31.74 -16.40
CA ILE A 50 -0.08 -31.76 -17.55
C ILE A 50 0.27 -30.62 -18.50
N THR A 51 0.52 -30.94 -19.76
CA THR A 51 0.78 -29.95 -20.82
C THR A 51 -0.49 -29.64 -21.60
N ASN A 52 -0.90 -28.37 -21.64
CA ASN A 52 -1.92 -27.88 -22.56
C ASN A 52 -1.39 -26.66 -23.33
N GLY A 53 -1.15 -26.82 -24.64
CA GLY A 53 -0.61 -25.77 -25.51
C GLY A 53 -1.67 -24.99 -26.31
N PHE A 54 -2.94 -25.41 -26.26
CA PHE A 54 -4.02 -24.81 -27.07
C PHE A 54 -4.84 -23.76 -26.30
N LEU A 55 -4.38 -23.36 -25.12
CA LEU A 55 -5.07 -22.38 -24.27
C LEU A 55 -4.79 -20.96 -24.79
N LEU A 56 -5.41 -20.62 -25.92
CA LEU A 56 -5.31 -19.31 -26.56
C LEU A 56 -6.64 -18.53 -26.35
N ASN A 57 -6.52 -17.36 -25.73
CA ASN A 57 -7.56 -16.33 -25.59
C ASN A 57 -8.81 -16.71 -24.79
N GLU A 58 -8.63 -16.99 -23.50
CA GLU A 58 -9.75 -17.11 -22.55
C GLU A 58 -10.16 -15.73 -22.00
N HIS A 59 -11.07 -15.05 -22.69
CA HIS A 59 -11.59 -13.73 -22.26
C HIS A 59 -12.17 -13.73 -20.84
N MET A 60 -12.71 -14.86 -20.38
CA MET A 60 -13.19 -15.00 -19.01
C MET A 60 -12.06 -14.86 -17.98
N ILE A 61 -10.88 -15.41 -18.24
CA ILE A 61 -9.73 -15.28 -17.33
C ILE A 61 -9.19 -13.85 -17.36
N GLU A 62 -9.17 -13.23 -18.55
CA GLU A 62 -8.73 -11.85 -18.71
C GLU A 62 -9.60 -10.85 -17.94
N THR A 63 -10.92 -11.04 -17.99
CA THR A 63 -11.86 -10.20 -17.24
C THR A 63 -11.70 -10.38 -15.74
N ILE A 64 -11.48 -11.61 -15.25
CA ILE A 64 -11.26 -11.88 -13.83
C ILE A 64 -9.97 -11.20 -13.33
N TRP A 65 -8.84 -11.39 -14.03
CA TRP A 65 -7.56 -10.83 -13.57
C TRP A 65 -7.44 -9.31 -13.78
N THR A 66 -8.38 -8.65 -14.47
CA THR A 66 -8.41 -7.19 -14.63
C THR A 66 -9.31 -6.53 -13.60
N ILE A 67 -10.48 -7.14 -13.32
CA ILE A 67 -11.41 -6.64 -12.30
C ILE A 67 -10.83 -6.84 -10.89
N THR A 68 -10.16 -7.98 -10.63
CA THR A 68 -9.63 -8.27 -9.29
C THR A 68 -8.59 -7.26 -8.80
N PRO A 69 -7.55 -6.84 -9.56
CA PRO A 69 -6.63 -5.78 -9.14
C PRO A 69 -7.30 -4.42 -9.07
N MET A 70 -8.24 -4.12 -9.98
CA MET A 70 -8.97 -2.85 -9.96
C MET A 70 -9.73 -2.66 -8.63
N MET A 71 -10.40 -3.71 -8.16
CA MET A 71 -11.10 -3.68 -6.87
C MET A 71 -10.15 -3.50 -5.68
N ILE A 72 -8.98 -4.16 -5.70
CA ILE A 72 -7.96 -4.02 -4.65
C ILE A 72 -7.44 -2.57 -4.59
N LEU A 73 -7.15 -1.97 -5.75
CA LEU A 73 -6.71 -0.56 -5.81
C LEU A 73 -7.77 0.39 -5.27
N PHE A 74 -9.04 0.15 -5.58
CA PHE A 74 -10.13 0.98 -5.06
C PHE A 74 -10.23 0.92 -3.53
N LEU A 75 -10.05 -0.27 -2.93
CA LEU A 75 -10.02 -0.45 -1.48
C LEU A 75 -8.85 0.28 -0.81
N ILE A 76 -7.70 0.38 -1.48
CA ILE A 76 -6.55 1.15 -0.99
C ILE A 76 -6.78 2.66 -1.17
N ALA A 77 -7.41 3.07 -2.27
CA ALA A 77 -7.62 4.47 -2.59
C ALA A 77 -8.52 5.19 -1.57
N ILE A 78 -9.62 4.56 -1.11
CA ILE A 78 -10.56 5.18 -0.18
C ILE A 78 -9.89 5.68 1.13
N PRO A 79 -9.20 4.83 1.93
CA PRO A 79 -8.54 5.30 3.14
C PRO A 79 -7.40 6.28 2.83
N SER A 80 -6.70 6.12 1.71
CA SER A 80 -5.60 7.01 1.32
C SER A 80 -6.07 8.45 1.09
N LEU A 81 -7.17 8.64 0.35
CA LEU A 81 -7.72 9.96 0.05
C LEU A 81 -8.28 10.61 1.31
N LYS A 82 -8.93 9.82 2.18
CA LYS A 82 -9.41 10.32 3.47
C LYS A 82 -8.27 10.92 4.30
N ILE A 83 -7.13 10.24 4.39
CA ILE A 83 -5.97 10.72 5.15
C ILE A 83 -5.37 11.96 4.50
N LEU A 84 -5.27 11.98 3.16
CA LEU A 84 -4.78 13.15 2.42
C LEU A 84 -5.58 14.41 2.78
N TYR A 85 -6.92 14.35 2.74
CA TYR A 85 -7.75 15.48 3.11
C TYR A 85 -7.58 15.89 4.58
N MET A 86 -7.47 14.92 5.50
CA MET A 86 -7.21 15.21 6.93
C MET A 86 -5.86 15.89 7.16
N THR A 87 -4.88 15.71 6.28
CA THR A 87 -3.58 16.39 6.38
C THR A 87 -3.58 17.82 5.83
N GLU A 88 -4.48 18.11 4.88
CA GLU A 88 -4.59 19.44 4.26
C GLU A 88 -5.51 20.39 5.02
N GLU A 89 -6.35 19.88 5.93
CA GLU A 89 -7.24 20.71 6.74
C GLU A 89 -6.44 21.71 7.61
N PHE A 90 -6.60 23.00 7.29
CA PHE A 90 -6.01 24.08 8.06
C PHE A 90 -6.77 24.27 9.37
N PHE A 91 -6.19 23.77 10.46
CA PHE A 91 -6.63 24.12 11.81
C PHE A 91 -6.20 25.55 12.14
N SER A 92 -6.99 26.28 12.93
CA SER A 92 -6.61 27.58 13.47
C SER A 92 -5.47 27.41 14.50
N PRO A 93 -4.24 27.88 14.19
CA PRO A 93 -3.10 27.63 15.07
C PRO A 93 -3.08 28.59 16.25
N ILE A 94 -2.63 28.11 17.41
CA ILE A 94 -2.36 28.94 18.60
C ILE A 94 -1.01 29.68 18.46
N LEU A 95 -0.04 29.08 17.76
CA LEU A 95 1.31 29.61 17.56
C LEU A 95 1.74 29.41 16.10
N THR A 96 2.36 30.42 15.50
CA THR A 96 2.97 30.35 14.18
C THR A 96 4.49 30.49 14.27
N ILE A 97 5.22 29.56 13.65
CA ILE A 97 6.68 29.53 13.62
C ILE A 97 7.12 29.60 12.16
N LYS A 98 8.10 30.47 11.85
CA LYS A 98 8.71 30.56 10.52
C LYS A 98 10.17 30.11 10.60
N SER A 99 10.54 29.10 9.82
CA SER A 99 11.92 28.69 9.60
C SER A 99 12.36 29.03 8.17
N VAL A 100 13.61 29.46 8.00
CA VAL A 100 14.23 29.73 6.69
C VAL A 100 15.54 28.96 6.64
N GLY A 101 15.60 27.95 5.77
CA GLY A 101 16.80 27.16 5.56
C GLY A 101 17.84 27.89 4.71
N HIS A 102 19.09 27.79 5.13
CA HIS A 102 20.31 28.18 4.42
C HIS A 102 21.06 26.92 4.00
N GLN A 103 22.18 27.11 3.29
CA GLN A 103 23.10 26.01 3.04
C GLN A 103 23.70 25.56 4.38
N TRP A 104 23.30 24.36 4.80
CA TRP A 104 23.71 23.66 6.03
C TRP A 104 23.10 24.14 7.37
N TYR A 105 22.10 25.02 7.40
CA TYR A 105 21.31 25.31 8.63
C TYR A 105 19.94 25.95 8.37
#